data_AF-A0A0D3GWM3-F1
#
_entry.id   AF-A0A0D3GWM3-F1
#
_cell.length_a   1.000
_cell.length_b   1.000
_cell.length_c   1.000
_cell.angle_alpha   90.00
_cell.angle_beta   90.00
_cell.angle_gamma   90.00
#
_symmetry.space_group_name_H-M   'P 1'
#
loop_
_entity.id
_entity.type
_entity.pdbx_description
1 polymer ?
#
loop_
_entity_poly.entity_id
_entity_poly.type
_entity_poly.pdbx_seq_one_letter_code
_entity_poly.pdbx_strand_id
1 'polypeptide(L)'
;MPAAAGDVNSTWTLAIRAAADQGRPRRAVALYLSSLRSGRRPCPFALAAVLKSVSRLLLPAAHPLLAAAAASIHAHLLRLGLLAHPYPRAALAHLYARLPDPSRAHSLLDETPPRPPRGRAGAHSFLVSRNSLLASLLRSGDLAAARALFDRMPVRDVVSWNSMVAGLAKAGHLDAAIELFDKMPERNAASWNAVMCGYIAQGDLAQARELFEQMPVRSNVSWITMISGYAKSGDVHAAGELFERMENKKDLYAWNAMIACYAKNGCAREALAVFNRMLKPHVWVMPNEKTFSSVISACSQLGDLRFGLWAESFMGSVGIELDDHLRTALVDLHTKSGRIDRAFDLFRGLGMRDVVSYSAMIVGCGMNGKFNEAE
;
A
#
# COMPACT_ATOMS: atom_id res chain seq x y z
N MET A 1 38.89 14.62 -2.64
CA MET A 1 38.87 13.71 -1.47
C MET A 1 37.44 13.51 -1.01
N PRO A 2 36.95 12.28 -0.73
CA PRO A 2 35.58 12.11 -0.28
C PRO A 2 35.49 12.61 1.17
N ALA A 3 34.68 13.65 1.38
CA ALA A 3 34.45 14.21 2.70
C ALA A 3 33.68 13.19 3.57
N ALA A 4 34.24 12.85 4.74
CA ALA A 4 33.64 11.90 5.67
C ALA A 4 32.20 12.32 6.05
N ALA A 5 31.24 11.40 5.84
CA ALA A 5 29.84 11.58 6.18
C ALA A 5 29.64 11.65 7.71
N GLY A 6 28.64 12.41 8.17
CA GLY A 6 28.29 12.47 9.59
C GLY A 6 27.85 11.12 10.16
N ASP A 7 28.10 10.90 11.45
CA ASP A 7 27.86 9.64 12.15
C ASP A 7 26.39 9.18 12.08
N VAL A 8 26.19 7.94 11.65
CA VAL A 8 24.87 7.30 11.49
C VAL A 8 24.20 7.11 12.84
N ASN A 9 24.97 6.92 13.91
CA ASN A 9 24.47 6.70 15.27
C ASN A 9 24.39 7.99 16.11
N SER A 10 24.51 9.16 15.50
CA SER A 10 24.32 10.41 16.25
C SER A 10 22.89 10.50 16.80
N THR A 11 22.76 11.01 18.03
CA THR A 11 21.47 11.24 18.70
C THR A 11 20.52 12.07 17.85
N TRP A 12 21.05 13.04 17.10
CA TRP A 12 20.31 13.84 16.13
C TRP A 12 19.79 13.03 14.94
N THR A 13 20.61 12.13 14.37
CA THR A 13 20.20 11.25 13.26
C THR A 13 19.00 10.41 13.66
N LEU A 14 19.05 9.81 14.85
CA LEU A 14 17.98 8.97 15.39
C LEU A 14 16.72 9.79 15.70
N ALA A 15 16.87 10.95 16.34
CA ALA A 15 15.74 11.83 16.69
C ALA A 15 15.01 12.36 15.44
N ILE A 16 15.74 12.73 14.40
CA ILE A 16 15.19 13.21 13.13
C ILE A 16 14.40 12.09 12.42
N ARG A 17 14.97 10.87 12.38
CA ARG A 17 14.30 9.71 11.77
C ARG A 17 13.05 9.32 12.53
N ALA A 18 13.13 9.22 13.87
CA ALA A 18 11.98 8.91 14.71
C ALA A 18 10.84 9.92 14.52
N ALA A 19 11.15 11.23 14.45
CA ALA A 19 10.13 12.25 14.20
C ALA A 19 9.50 12.14 12.79
N ALA A 20 10.28 11.77 11.79
CA ALA A 20 9.78 11.55 10.42
C ALA A 20 8.90 10.31 10.30
N ASP A 21 9.27 9.21 10.99
CA ASP A 21 8.56 7.94 10.98
C ASP A 21 7.24 8.04 11.76
N GLN A 22 7.19 8.83 12.84
CA GLN A 22 5.98 9.16 13.60
C GLN A 22 5.03 10.14 12.88
N GLY A 23 5.30 10.48 11.62
CA GLY A 23 4.45 11.40 10.85
C GLY A 23 4.41 12.84 11.38
N ARG A 24 5.50 13.30 12.04
CA ARG A 24 5.61 14.67 12.59
C ARG A 24 6.58 15.53 11.76
N PRO A 25 6.21 15.96 10.55
CA PRO A 25 7.16 16.51 9.59
C PRO A 25 7.75 17.87 10.01
N ARG A 26 6.99 18.75 10.66
CA ARG A 26 7.50 20.03 11.18
C ARG A 26 8.59 19.84 12.24
N ARG A 27 8.43 18.83 13.09
CA ARG A 27 9.39 18.48 14.14
C ARG A 27 10.68 17.91 13.55
N ALA A 28 10.58 17.06 12.53
CA ALA A 28 11.74 16.53 11.82
C ALA A 28 12.58 17.64 11.17
N VAL A 29 11.94 18.61 10.51
CA VAL A 29 12.63 19.77 9.89
C VAL A 29 13.27 20.66 10.96
N ALA A 30 12.57 20.96 12.05
CA ALA A 30 13.10 21.79 13.14
C ALA A 30 14.36 21.16 13.78
N LEU A 31 14.32 19.85 14.07
CA LEU A 31 15.46 19.11 14.61
C LEU A 31 16.66 19.13 13.65
N TYR A 32 16.41 19.03 12.35
CA TYR A 32 17.46 19.13 11.34
C TYR A 32 18.11 20.51 11.30
N LEU A 33 17.32 21.58 11.30
CA LEU A 33 17.85 22.96 11.34
C LEU A 33 18.64 23.23 12.62
N SER A 34 18.17 22.73 13.77
CA SER A 34 18.92 22.80 15.03
C SER A 34 20.25 22.05 14.96
N SER A 35 20.28 20.87 14.31
CA SER A 35 21.52 20.13 14.10
C SER A 35 22.54 20.91 13.26
N LEU A 36 22.09 21.61 12.21
CA LEU A 36 22.93 22.47 11.37
C LEU A 36 23.48 23.66 12.15
N ARG A 37 22.67 24.30 13.01
CA ARG A 37 23.11 25.42 13.87
C ARG A 37 24.16 24.99 14.89
N SER A 38 24.14 23.73 15.32
CA SER A 38 25.16 23.16 16.21
C SER A 38 26.48 22.79 15.49
N GLY A 39 26.65 23.17 14.22
CA GLY A 39 27.87 22.94 13.46
C GLY A 39 28.13 21.49 13.04
N ARG A 40 27.15 20.59 13.22
CA ARG A 40 27.30 19.17 12.89
C ARG A 40 27.03 18.92 11.42
N ARG A 41 27.84 18.06 10.80
CA ARG A 41 27.62 17.64 9.41
C ARG A 41 26.41 16.71 9.33
N PRO A 42 25.42 16.99 8.47
CA PRO A 42 24.22 16.18 8.36
C PRO A 42 24.53 14.82 7.74
N CYS A 43 24.02 13.75 8.35
CA CYS A 43 24.15 12.41 7.79
C CYS A 43 23.17 12.22 6.61
N PRO A 44 23.52 11.40 5.61
CA PRO A 44 22.65 11.16 4.44
C PRO A 44 21.26 10.62 4.81
N PHE A 45 21.16 9.83 5.88
CA PHE A 45 19.91 9.19 6.31
C PHE A 45 18.93 10.17 6.99
N ALA A 46 19.43 11.04 7.87
CA ALA A 46 18.62 12.09 8.49
C ALA A 46 18.11 13.06 7.42
N LEU A 47 18.97 13.42 6.47
CA LEU A 47 18.59 14.33 5.38
C LEU A 47 17.53 13.74 4.46
N ALA A 48 17.62 12.45 4.13
CA ALA A 48 16.57 11.74 3.38
C ALA A 48 15.23 11.70 4.14
N ALA A 49 15.26 11.49 5.46
CA ALA A 49 14.05 11.50 6.31
C ALA A 49 13.40 12.90 6.38
N VAL A 50 14.21 13.96 6.44
CA VAL A 50 13.74 15.35 6.41
C VAL A 50 13.13 15.69 5.06
N LEU A 51 13.78 15.34 3.95
CA LEU A 51 13.25 15.53 2.60
C LEU A 51 11.89 14.85 2.40
N LYS A 52 11.76 13.60 2.86
CA LYS A 52 10.47 12.89 2.86
C LYS A 52 9.43 13.62 3.73
N SER A 53 9.84 14.13 4.89
CA SER A 53 8.95 14.90 5.78
C SER A 53 8.49 16.22 5.14
N VAL A 54 9.39 16.95 4.49
CA VAL A 54 9.07 18.18 3.74
C VAL A 54 8.10 17.87 2.62
N SER A 55 8.31 16.77 1.91
CA SER A 55 7.38 16.34 0.87
C SER A 55 6.00 15.95 1.42
N ARG A 56 5.84 15.66 2.71
CA ARG A 56 4.54 15.33 3.35
C ARG A 56 3.85 16.55 3.96
N LEU A 57 4.55 17.67 4.14
CA LEU A 57 3.91 18.92 4.57
C LEU A 57 2.97 19.35 3.44
N LEU A 58 1.68 19.48 3.78
CA LEU A 58 0.55 19.83 2.92
C LEU A 58 0.68 21.22 2.28
N LEU A 59 1.74 21.46 1.50
CA LEU A 59 1.78 22.56 0.56
C LEU A 59 1.13 22.06 -0.75
N PRO A 60 0.14 22.78 -1.30
CA PRO A 60 -0.36 22.53 -2.65
C PRO A 60 0.83 22.48 -3.61
N ALA A 61 0.82 21.56 -4.59
CA ALA A 61 1.88 21.39 -5.58
C ALA A 61 2.28 22.71 -6.29
N ALA A 62 1.36 23.68 -6.34
CA ALA A 62 1.53 24.99 -6.94
C ALA A 62 2.17 26.07 -6.03
N HIS A 63 2.55 25.77 -4.78
CA HIS A 63 3.07 26.81 -3.89
C HIS A 63 4.54 27.19 -4.24
N PRO A 64 4.86 28.46 -4.56
CA PRO A 64 6.21 28.88 -5.00
C PRO A 64 7.31 28.54 -3.98
N LEU A 65 6.96 28.59 -2.68
CA LEU A 65 7.85 28.24 -1.58
C LEU A 65 8.34 26.78 -1.62
N LEU A 66 7.56 25.83 -2.16
CA LEU A 66 7.99 24.44 -2.26
C LEU A 66 9.10 24.28 -3.30
N ALA A 67 8.99 24.98 -4.43
CA ALA A 67 10.03 25.01 -5.47
C ALA A 67 11.31 25.70 -4.98
N ALA A 68 11.19 26.84 -4.29
CA ALA A 68 12.32 27.52 -3.67
C ALA A 68 13.01 26.66 -2.59
N ALA A 69 12.23 25.96 -1.76
CA ALA A 69 12.76 25.04 -0.77
C ALA A 69 13.48 23.85 -1.42
N ALA A 70 12.91 23.25 -2.46
CA ALA A 70 13.54 22.15 -3.21
C ALA A 70 14.86 22.59 -3.86
N ALA A 71 14.90 23.76 -4.49
CA ALA A 71 16.11 24.35 -5.07
C ALA A 71 17.18 24.65 -4.00
N SER A 72 16.78 25.24 -2.87
CA SER A 72 17.69 25.51 -1.75
C SER A 72 18.27 24.22 -1.16
N ILE A 73 17.46 23.18 -1.00
CA ILE A 73 17.93 21.89 -0.46
C ILE A 73 18.81 21.17 -1.48
N HIS A 74 18.50 21.28 -2.78
CA HIS A 74 19.37 20.79 -3.86
C HIS A 74 20.74 21.46 -3.81
N ALA A 75 20.80 22.79 -3.80
CA ALA A 75 22.06 23.53 -3.69
C ALA A 75 22.85 23.16 -2.42
N HIS A 76 22.15 22.93 -1.29
CA HIS A 76 22.77 22.47 -0.06
C HIS A 76 23.37 21.06 -0.19
N LEU A 77 22.66 20.13 -0.84
CA LEU A 77 23.15 18.78 -1.12
C LEU A 77 24.35 18.76 -2.06
N LEU A 78 24.37 19.65 -3.06
CA LEU A 78 25.50 19.83 -3.98
C LEU A 78 26.74 20.33 -3.24
N ARG A 79 26.58 21.39 -2.42
CA ARG A 79 27.68 21.93 -1.59
C ARG A 79 28.28 20.90 -0.65
N LEU A 80 27.45 20.00 -0.10
CA LEU A 80 27.90 18.95 0.81
C LEU A 80 28.43 17.68 0.09
N GLY A 81 28.36 17.62 -1.24
CA GLY A 81 28.72 16.42 -2.01
C GLY A 81 27.80 15.21 -1.77
N LEU A 82 26.65 15.42 -1.13
CA LEU A 82 25.71 14.36 -0.72
C LEU A 82 24.75 13.94 -1.84
N LEU A 83 24.73 14.66 -2.96
CA LEU A 83 24.00 14.27 -4.18
C LEU A 83 24.48 12.94 -4.79
N ALA A 84 25.74 12.57 -4.55
CA ALA A 84 26.28 11.26 -4.95
C ALA A 84 25.70 10.11 -4.12
N HIS A 85 25.08 10.39 -2.97
CA HIS A 85 24.56 9.37 -2.07
C HIS A 85 23.12 8.97 -2.47
N PRO A 86 22.79 7.67 -2.54
CA PRO A 86 21.50 7.17 -3.02
C PRO A 86 20.27 7.81 -2.37
N TYR A 87 20.28 7.85 -1.04
CA TYR A 87 19.09 8.15 -0.24
C TYR A 87 18.69 9.63 -0.26
N PRO A 88 19.60 10.61 -0.05
CA PRO A 88 19.24 12.02 -0.23
C PRO A 88 18.83 12.34 -1.66
N ARG A 89 19.49 11.76 -2.66
CA ARG A 89 19.15 11.95 -4.08
C ARG A 89 17.74 11.43 -4.39
N ALA A 90 17.39 10.24 -3.91
CA ALA A 90 16.04 9.68 -4.07
C ALA A 90 14.95 10.50 -3.37
N ALA A 91 15.23 10.98 -2.16
CA ALA A 91 14.28 11.83 -1.43
C ALA A 91 14.13 13.23 -2.06
N LEU A 92 15.20 13.76 -2.66
CA LEU A 92 15.17 15.02 -3.40
C LEU A 92 14.37 14.87 -4.70
N ALA A 93 14.55 13.76 -5.43
CA ALA A 93 13.74 13.46 -6.61
C ALA A 93 12.24 13.32 -6.26
N HIS A 94 11.91 12.69 -5.13
CA HIS A 94 10.54 12.62 -4.63
C HIS A 94 9.94 14.01 -4.36
N LEU A 95 10.73 14.93 -3.81
CA LEU A 95 10.31 16.31 -3.56
C LEU A 95 10.07 17.06 -4.89
N TYR A 96 10.99 16.93 -5.83
CA TYR A 96 10.88 17.56 -7.14
C TYR A 96 9.73 17.04 -7.99
N ALA A 97 9.44 15.75 -7.92
CA ALA A 97 8.33 15.14 -8.66
C ALA A 97 6.95 15.60 -8.18
N ARG A 98 6.87 16.32 -7.06
CA ARG A 98 5.64 16.99 -6.60
C ARG A 98 5.52 18.44 -7.10
N LEU A 99 6.51 18.97 -7.80
CA LEU A 99 6.47 20.33 -8.37
C LEU A 99 5.81 20.32 -9.76
N PRO A 100 5.28 21.47 -10.23
CA PRO A 100 4.58 21.57 -11.51
C PRO A 100 5.48 21.36 -12.74
N ASP A 101 6.80 21.51 -12.60
CA ASP A 101 7.80 21.32 -13.66
C ASP A 101 8.83 20.25 -13.24
N PRO A 102 8.47 18.96 -13.31
CA PRO A 102 9.36 17.86 -12.94
C PRO A 102 10.52 17.69 -13.95
N SER A 103 10.34 18.10 -15.20
CA SER A 103 11.34 18.04 -16.28
C SER A 103 12.65 18.76 -15.94
N ARG A 104 12.57 20.00 -15.43
CA ARG A 104 13.75 20.77 -15.00
C ARG A 104 14.48 20.13 -13.82
N ALA A 105 13.79 19.40 -12.97
CA ALA A 105 14.41 18.73 -11.84
C ALA A 105 15.23 17.51 -12.26
N HIS A 106 14.77 16.78 -13.27
CA HIS A 106 15.47 15.61 -13.81
C HIS A 106 16.77 16.01 -14.49
N SER A 107 16.79 17.10 -15.27
CA SER A 107 18.03 17.62 -15.86
C SER A 107 19.05 18.02 -14.80
N LEU A 108 18.60 18.67 -13.72
CA LEU A 108 19.47 19.08 -12.59
C LEU A 108 19.98 17.89 -11.78
N LEU A 109 19.20 16.81 -11.66
CA LEU A 109 19.68 15.57 -11.06
C LEU A 109 20.60 14.81 -12.02
N ASP A 110 20.40 14.91 -13.34
CA ASP A 110 21.19 14.22 -14.37
C ASP A 110 22.57 14.81 -14.63
N GLU A 111 22.88 16.03 -14.18
CA GLU A 111 24.21 16.68 -14.34
C GLU A 111 25.38 15.90 -13.70
N THR A 112 25.08 14.81 -12.99
CA THR A 112 26.09 13.84 -12.55
C THR A 112 25.92 12.55 -13.36
N PRO A 113 26.70 12.35 -14.45
CA PRO A 113 26.65 11.08 -15.17
C PRO A 113 26.99 9.96 -14.19
N PRO A 114 26.23 8.85 -14.17
CA PRO A 114 26.54 7.74 -13.30
C PRO A 114 27.92 7.22 -13.67
N ARG A 115 28.90 7.42 -12.79
CA ARG A 115 30.13 6.65 -12.88
C ARG A 115 29.72 5.18 -12.83
N PRO A 116 30.16 4.35 -13.79
CA PRO A 116 29.83 2.93 -13.75
C PRO A 116 30.28 2.36 -12.41
N PRO A 117 29.46 1.50 -11.78
CA PRO A 117 29.77 0.96 -10.47
C PRO A 117 31.12 0.23 -10.49
N ARG A 118 32.05 0.64 -9.62
CA ARG A 118 33.32 -0.06 -9.43
C ARG A 118 33.10 -1.20 -8.42
N GLY A 119 33.11 -2.44 -8.91
CA GLY A 119 32.97 -3.66 -8.10
C GLY A 119 31.52 -4.01 -7.71
N ARG A 120 31.32 -5.22 -7.16
CA ARG A 120 30.00 -5.78 -6.81
C ARG A 120 29.21 -4.93 -5.80
N ALA A 121 29.88 -4.38 -4.78
CA ALA A 121 29.25 -3.51 -3.78
C ALA A 121 28.77 -2.17 -4.37
N GLY A 122 29.51 -1.61 -5.33
CA GLY A 122 29.12 -0.40 -6.05
C GLY A 122 27.88 -0.61 -6.93
N ALA A 123 27.78 -1.79 -7.57
CA ALA A 123 26.65 -2.12 -8.44
C ALA A 123 25.35 -2.30 -7.65
N HIS A 124 25.41 -2.97 -6.50
CA HIS A 124 24.24 -3.13 -5.63
C HIS A 124 23.74 -1.79 -5.08
N SER A 125 24.63 -0.94 -4.56
CA SER A 125 24.29 0.40 -4.06
C SER A 125 23.68 1.29 -5.17
N PHE A 126 24.21 1.17 -6.39
CA PHE A 126 23.66 1.86 -7.56
C PHE A 126 22.25 1.40 -7.92
N LEU A 127 22.00 0.08 -7.96
CA LEU A 127 20.67 -0.48 -8.26
C LEU A 127 19.64 -0.06 -7.20
N VAL A 128 19.98 -0.15 -5.92
CA VAL A 128 19.09 0.28 -4.82
C VAL A 128 18.73 1.77 -4.94
N SER A 129 19.71 2.61 -5.30
CA SER A 129 19.50 4.04 -5.57
C SER A 129 18.50 4.26 -6.70
N ARG A 130 18.74 3.62 -7.85
CA ARG A 130 17.94 3.78 -9.06
C ARG A 130 16.54 3.19 -8.90
N ASN A 131 16.40 2.05 -8.23
CA ASN A 131 15.10 1.44 -7.91
C ASN A 131 14.28 2.32 -6.95
N SER A 132 14.94 2.95 -5.97
CA SER A 132 14.28 3.91 -5.08
C SER A 132 13.80 5.16 -5.83
N LEU A 133 14.59 5.65 -6.79
CA LEU A 133 14.23 6.76 -7.66
C LEU A 133 13.06 6.38 -8.59
N LEU A 134 13.13 5.23 -9.27
CA LEU A 134 12.05 4.72 -10.11
C LEU A 134 10.74 4.59 -9.35
N ALA A 135 10.75 3.94 -8.18
CA ALA A 135 9.57 3.80 -7.35
C ALA A 135 8.99 5.16 -6.90
N SER A 136 9.84 6.18 -6.77
CA SER A 136 9.39 7.54 -6.48
C SER A 136 8.68 8.18 -7.67
N LEU A 137 9.27 8.10 -8.88
CA LEU A 137 8.72 8.70 -10.10
C LEU A 137 7.39 8.06 -10.49
N LEU A 138 7.28 6.74 -10.34
CA LEU A 138 6.05 6.00 -10.59
C LEU A 138 4.94 6.38 -9.61
N ARG A 139 5.27 6.64 -8.34
CA ARG A 139 4.30 7.11 -7.34
C ARG A 139 3.82 8.54 -7.59
N SER A 140 4.67 9.39 -8.17
CA SER A 140 4.29 10.75 -8.56
C SER A 140 3.54 10.82 -9.90
N GLY A 141 3.44 9.70 -10.63
CA GLY A 141 2.76 9.63 -11.93
C GLY A 141 3.60 10.13 -13.11
N ASP A 142 4.88 10.44 -12.91
CA ASP A 142 5.78 10.89 -13.97
C ASP A 142 6.37 9.67 -14.70
N LEU A 143 5.53 9.04 -15.53
CA LEU A 143 5.87 7.81 -16.24
C LEU A 143 6.95 8.03 -17.31
N ALA A 144 6.97 9.21 -17.93
CA ALA A 144 7.96 9.57 -18.95
C ALA A 144 9.36 9.64 -18.33
N ALA A 145 9.51 10.32 -17.19
CA ALA A 145 10.79 10.35 -16.49
C ALA A 145 11.17 8.99 -15.92
N ALA A 146 10.20 8.22 -15.41
CA ALA A 146 10.46 6.86 -14.94
C ALA A 146 11.01 5.98 -16.08
N ARG A 147 10.41 6.05 -17.28
CA ARG A 147 10.86 5.33 -18.46
C ARG A 147 12.24 5.79 -18.91
N ALA A 148 12.49 7.10 -19.00
CA ALA A 148 13.80 7.64 -19.37
C ALA A 148 14.90 7.22 -18.37
N LEU A 149 14.61 7.24 -17.06
CA LEU A 149 15.52 6.77 -16.03
C LEU A 149 15.81 5.28 -16.19
N PHE A 150 14.77 4.48 -16.41
CA PHE A 150 14.89 3.04 -16.61
C PHE A 150 15.72 2.70 -17.85
N ASP A 151 15.50 3.38 -18.97
CA ASP A 151 16.22 3.17 -20.23
C ASP A 151 17.71 3.57 -20.12
N ARG A 152 18.04 4.51 -19.24
CA ARG A 152 19.42 4.92 -18.93
C ARG A 152 20.14 4.06 -17.90
N MET A 153 19.48 3.09 -17.27
CA MET A 153 20.14 2.19 -16.32
C MET A 153 21.09 1.23 -17.05
N PRO A 154 22.40 1.25 -16.76
CA PRO A 154 23.37 0.35 -17.40
C PRO A 154 23.20 -1.10 -16.97
N VAL A 155 22.68 -1.34 -15.77
CA VAL A 155 22.34 -2.65 -15.22
C VAL A 155 20.93 -2.56 -14.65
N ARG A 156 20.11 -3.57 -14.92
CA ARG A 156 18.73 -3.70 -14.44
C ARG A 156 18.58 -5.04 -13.75
N ASP A 157 17.98 -5.04 -12.58
CA ASP A 157 17.61 -6.25 -11.85
C ASP A 157 16.10 -6.48 -11.92
N VAL A 158 15.66 -7.65 -11.46
CA VAL A 158 14.23 -8.03 -11.44
C VAL A 158 13.37 -6.99 -10.71
N VAL A 159 13.92 -6.31 -9.69
CA VAL A 159 13.21 -5.25 -8.94
C VAL A 159 12.97 -4.01 -9.81
N SER A 160 13.96 -3.59 -10.61
CA SER A 160 13.82 -2.45 -11.54
C SER A 160 12.74 -2.70 -12.59
N TRP A 161 12.72 -3.91 -13.18
CA TRP A 161 11.70 -4.33 -14.15
C TRP A 161 10.32 -4.42 -13.51
N ASN A 162 10.19 -5.10 -12.37
CA ASN A 162 8.92 -5.24 -11.65
C ASN A 162 8.33 -3.90 -11.26
N SER A 163 9.17 -2.95 -10.83
CA SER A 163 8.73 -1.60 -10.50
C SER A 163 8.11 -0.91 -11.72
N MET A 164 8.77 -0.96 -12.88
CA MET A 164 8.25 -0.35 -14.11
C MET A 164 6.96 -0.99 -14.59
N VAL A 165 6.91 -2.33 -14.65
CA VAL A 165 5.71 -3.07 -15.09
C VAL A 165 4.53 -2.76 -14.16
N ALA A 166 4.71 -2.85 -12.85
CA ALA A 166 3.65 -2.56 -11.87
C ALA A 166 3.22 -1.09 -11.91
N GLY A 167 4.16 -0.17 -12.09
CA GLY A 167 3.88 1.26 -12.19
C GLY A 167 3.07 1.63 -13.43
N LEU A 168 3.44 1.10 -14.59
CA LEU A 168 2.72 1.32 -15.85
C LEU A 168 1.32 0.68 -15.81
N ALA A 169 1.22 -0.58 -15.35
CA ALA A 169 -0.05 -1.27 -15.20
C ALA A 169 -1.02 -0.50 -14.28
N LYS A 170 -0.53 -0.01 -13.14
CA LYS A 170 -1.34 0.78 -12.20
C LYS A 170 -1.76 2.14 -12.77
N ALA A 171 -0.97 2.73 -13.66
CA ALA A 171 -1.30 3.98 -14.33
C ALA A 171 -2.19 3.80 -15.56
N GLY A 172 -2.61 2.58 -15.88
CA GLY A 172 -3.51 2.27 -17.00
C GLY A 172 -2.81 2.09 -18.35
N HIS A 173 -1.48 2.22 -18.42
CA HIS A 173 -0.70 1.98 -19.64
C HIS A 173 -0.32 0.51 -19.78
N LEU A 174 -1.33 -0.36 -19.89
CA LEU A 174 -1.13 -1.81 -19.86
C LEU A 174 -0.32 -2.32 -21.05
N ASP A 175 -0.54 -1.78 -22.26
CA ASP A 175 0.21 -2.18 -23.47
C ASP A 175 1.72 -1.98 -23.28
N ALA A 176 2.13 -0.82 -22.75
CA ALA A 176 3.53 -0.53 -22.46
C ALA A 176 4.08 -1.41 -21.31
N ALA A 177 3.23 -1.79 -20.35
CA ALA A 177 3.62 -2.71 -19.29
C ALA A 177 3.87 -4.13 -19.84
N ILE A 178 3.03 -4.60 -20.77
CA ILE A 178 3.18 -5.89 -21.45
C ILE A 178 4.42 -5.88 -22.33
N GLU A 179 4.65 -4.82 -23.11
CA GLU A 179 5.85 -4.70 -23.94
C GLU A 179 7.14 -4.79 -23.10
N LEU A 180 7.15 -4.17 -21.92
CA LEU A 180 8.28 -4.29 -21.00
C LEU A 180 8.36 -5.67 -20.35
N PHE A 181 7.23 -6.26 -19.96
CA PHE A 181 7.16 -7.61 -19.43
C PHE A 181 7.70 -8.65 -20.42
N ASP A 182 7.41 -8.45 -21.71
CA ASP A 182 7.90 -9.34 -22.77
C ASP A 182 9.41 -9.28 -22.93
N LYS A 183 9.99 -8.08 -22.78
CA LYS A 183 11.43 -7.82 -22.83
C LYS A 183 12.18 -8.25 -21.56
N MET A 184 11.50 -8.69 -20.50
CA MET A 184 12.16 -9.11 -19.26
C MET A 184 13.00 -10.37 -19.47
N PRO A 185 14.31 -10.35 -19.16
CA PRO A 185 15.16 -11.54 -19.27
C PRO A 185 14.75 -12.67 -18.32
N GLU A 186 14.34 -12.30 -17.12
CA GLU A 186 13.88 -13.23 -16.08
C GLU A 186 12.55 -12.74 -15.52
N ARG A 187 11.55 -13.61 -15.54
CA ARG A 187 10.21 -13.36 -15.01
C ARG A 187 10.01 -14.17 -13.74
N ASN A 188 9.57 -13.53 -12.67
CA ASN A 188 9.20 -14.18 -11.41
C ASN A 188 7.71 -13.95 -11.09
N ALA A 189 7.18 -14.62 -10.07
CA ALA A 189 5.77 -14.48 -9.69
C ALA A 189 5.31 -13.02 -9.50
N ALA A 190 6.19 -12.14 -9.02
CA ALA A 190 5.86 -10.72 -8.86
C ALA A 190 5.68 -10.01 -10.21
N SER A 191 6.49 -10.31 -11.23
CA SER A 191 6.32 -9.77 -12.58
C SER A 191 4.97 -10.17 -13.21
N TRP A 192 4.59 -11.45 -13.11
CA TRP A 192 3.30 -11.96 -13.58
C TRP A 192 2.12 -11.33 -12.82
N ASN A 193 2.21 -11.27 -11.49
CA ASN A 193 1.17 -10.66 -10.66
C ASN A 193 0.95 -9.18 -10.99
N ALA A 194 1.98 -8.44 -11.38
CA ALA A 194 1.87 -7.04 -11.76
C ALA A 194 1.02 -6.86 -13.04
N VAL A 195 1.27 -7.66 -14.08
CA VAL A 195 0.50 -7.60 -15.34
C VAL A 195 -0.93 -8.11 -15.13
N MET A 196 -1.10 -9.21 -14.39
CA MET A 196 -2.44 -9.71 -14.03
C MET A 196 -3.26 -8.67 -13.27
N CYS A 197 -2.66 -7.97 -12.29
CA CYS A 197 -3.33 -6.86 -11.60
C CYS A 197 -3.76 -5.75 -12.57
N GLY A 198 -2.95 -5.48 -13.60
CA GLY A 198 -3.25 -4.51 -14.65
C GLY A 198 -4.51 -4.89 -15.45
N TYR A 199 -4.57 -6.12 -15.96
CA TYR A 199 -5.76 -6.64 -16.65
C TYR A 199 -7.00 -6.65 -15.75
N ILE A 200 -6.88 -7.12 -14.51
CA ILE A 200 -7.98 -7.09 -13.53
C ILE A 200 -8.49 -5.67 -13.30
N ALA A 201 -7.60 -4.67 -13.23
CA ALA A 201 -7.99 -3.28 -13.02
C ALA A 201 -8.74 -2.68 -14.22
N GLN A 202 -8.46 -3.14 -15.44
CA GLN A 202 -9.20 -2.77 -16.65
C GLN A 202 -10.49 -3.59 -16.86
N GLY A 203 -10.73 -4.60 -16.02
CA GLY A 203 -11.91 -5.47 -16.11
C GLY A 203 -11.76 -6.65 -17.07
N ASP A 204 -10.60 -6.81 -17.72
CA ASP A 204 -10.34 -7.93 -18.62
C ASP A 204 -9.84 -9.16 -17.85
N LEU A 205 -10.78 -9.88 -17.26
CA LEU A 205 -10.49 -11.10 -16.50
C LEU A 205 -10.12 -12.28 -17.39
N ALA A 206 -10.46 -12.26 -18.67
CA ALA A 206 -10.13 -13.34 -19.60
C ALA A 206 -8.63 -13.38 -19.84
N GLN A 207 -8.03 -12.23 -20.17
CA GLN A 207 -6.58 -12.11 -20.35
C GLN A 207 -5.81 -12.31 -19.04
N ALA A 208 -6.33 -11.80 -17.92
CA ALA A 208 -5.73 -12.08 -16.61
C ALA A 208 -5.69 -13.59 -16.31
N ARG A 209 -6.77 -14.31 -16.65
CA ARG A 209 -6.85 -15.77 -16.46
C ARG A 209 -5.91 -16.51 -17.40
N GLU A 210 -5.80 -16.08 -18.66
CA GLU A 210 -4.87 -16.67 -19.61
C GLU A 210 -3.42 -16.55 -19.11
N LEU A 211 -3.00 -15.36 -18.68
CA LEU A 211 -1.68 -15.15 -18.08
C LEU A 211 -1.47 -15.98 -16.82
N PHE A 212 -2.48 -16.06 -15.96
CA PHE A 212 -2.44 -16.91 -14.77
C PHE A 212 -2.20 -18.38 -15.15
N GLU A 213 -2.84 -18.86 -16.22
CA GLU A 213 -2.68 -20.25 -16.64
C GLU A 213 -1.28 -20.53 -17.24
N GLN A 214 -0.67 -19.52 -17.88
CA GLN A 214 0.68 -19.59 -18.43
C GLN A 214 1.81 -19.51 -17.39
N MET A 215 1.52 -19.13 -16.14
CA MET A 215 2.54 -18.98 -15.10
C MET A 215 3.28 -20.31 -14.82
N PRO A 216 4.62 -20.38 -14.96
CA PRO A 216 5.36 -21.61 -14.66
C PRO A 216 5.27 -22.03 -13.19
N VAL A 217 5.29 -21.05 -12.28
CA VAL A 217 5.19 -21.25 -10.84
C VAL A 217 4.20 -20.24 -10.27
N ARG A 218 3.11 -20.73 -9.68
CA ARG A 218 2.08 -19.91 -9.03
C ARG A 218 2.33 -19.84 -7.53
N SER A 219 2.50 -18.64 -7.01
CA SER A 219 2.54 -18.40 -5.56
C SER A 219 1.13 -18.17 -5.01
N ASN A 220 0.93 -18.25 -3.69
CA ASN A 220 -0.35 -17.90 -3.06
C ASN A 220 -0.84 -16.51 -3.44
N VAL A 221 0.08 -15.53 -3.58
CA VAL A 221 -0.25 -14.18 -4.03
C VAL A 221 -0.89 -14.20 -5.42
N SER A 222 -0.43 -15.08 -6.31
CA SER A 222 -0.98 -15.23 -7.67
C SER A 222 -2.43 -15.71 -7.62
N TRP A 223 -2.71 -16.72 -6.80
CA TRP A 223 -4.07 -17.23 -6.56
C TRP A 223 -5.00 -16.18 -5.94
N ILE A 224 -4.55 -15.53 -4.87
CA ILE A 224 -5.30 -14.49 -4.16
C ILE A 224 -5.62 -13.31 -5.09
N THR A 225 -4.69 -12.95 -5.98
CA THR A 225 -4.88 -11.88 -6.97
C THR A 225 -6.03 -12.23 -7.91
N MET A 226 -6.05 -13.44 -8.47
CA MET A 226 -7.15 -13.88 -9.34
C MET A 226 -8.48 -14.01 -8.61
N ILE A 227 -8.49 -14.62 -7.42
CA ILE A 227 -9.70 -14.72 -6.57
C ILE A 227 -10.27 -13.33 -6.30
N SER A 228 -9.42 -12.37 -5.94
CA SER A 228 -9.85 -10.98 -5.67
C SER A 228 -10.33 -10.27 -6.94
N GLY A 229 -9.79 -10.61 -8.11
CA GLY A 229 -10.25 -10.11 -9.40
C GLY A 229 -11.67 -10.59 -9.72
N TYR A 230 -11.91 -11.89 -9.65
CA TYR A 230 -13.24 -12.47 -9.84
C TYR A 230 -14.25 -11.95 -8.81
N ALA A 231 -13.84 -11.83 -7.54
CA ALA A 231 -14.67 -11.26 -6.48
C ALA A 231 -15.17 -9.84 -6.80
N LYS A 232 -14.35 -9.02 -7.46
CA LYS A 232 -14.74 -7.65 -7.86
C LYS A 232 -15.71 -7.64 -9.04
N SER A 233 -15.62 -8.63 -9.94
CA SER A 233 -16.54 -8.78 -11.08
C SER A 233 -17.87 -9.42 -10.73
N GLY A 234 -17.99 -10.01 -9.54
CA GLY A 234 -19.19 -10.74 -9.10
C GLY A 234 -19.21 -12.23 -9.46
N ASP A 235 -18.23 -12.74 -10.21
CA ASP A 235 -18.12 -14.16 -10.52
C ASP A 235 -17.55 -14.96 -9.32
N VAL A 236 -18.41 -15.21 -8.35
CA VAL A 236 -18.08 -15.98 -7.14
C VAL A 236 -17.76 -17.45 -7.43
N HIS A 237 -18.27 -17.99 -8.53
CA HIS A 237 -18.06 -19.39 -8.90
C HIS A 237 -16.62 -19.61 -9.37
N ALA A 238 -16.14 -18.80 -10.31
CA ALA A 238 -14.75 -18.87 -10.77
C ALA A 238 -13.75 -18.60 -9.64
N ALA A 239 -14.08 -17.69 -8.71
CA ALA A 239 -13.29 -17.46 -7.51
C ALA A 239 -13.22 -18.73 -6.62
N GLY A 240 -14.36 -19.39 -6.41
CA GLY A 240 -14.47 -20.64 -5.66
C GLY A 240 -13.67 -21.78 -6.28
N GLU A 241 -13.77 -21.97 -7.60
CA GLU A 241 -13.00 -22.98 -8.32
C GLU A 241 -11.49 -22.78 -8.16
N LEU A 242 -11.01 -21.55 -8.28
CA LEU A 242 -9.59 -21.25 -8.08
C LEU A 242 -9.14 -21.51 -6.64
N PHE A 243 -9.96 -21.15 -5.65
CA PHE A 243 -9.66 -21.45 -4.26
C PHE A 243 -9.55 -22.95 -4.00
N GLU A 244 -10.43 -23.76 -4.60
CA GLU A 244 -10.36 -25.21 -4.42
C GLU A 244 -9.14 -25.84 -5.09
N ARG A 245 -8.68 -25.27 -6.21
CA ARG A 245 -7.45 -25.67 -6.92
C ARG A 245 -6.16 -25.28 -6.18
N MET A 246 -6.20 -24.41 -5.18
CA MET A 246 -5.02 -24.05 -4.40
C MET A 246 -4.49 -25.26 -3.62
N GLU A 247 -3.21 -25.59 -3.81
CA GLU A 247 -2.54 -26.68 -3.09
C GLU A 247 -2.33 -26.33 -1.60
N ASN A 248 -1.90 -25.10 -1.30
CA ASN A 248 -1.63 -24.65 0.06
C ASN A 248 -2.81 -23.86 0.65
N LYS A 249 -3.81 -24.57 1.18
CA LYS A 249 -4.98 -23.98 1.85
C LYS A 249 -4.70 -23.52 3.30
N LYS A 250 -3.45 -23.37 3.74
CA LYS A 250 -3.12 -22.80 5.07
C LYS A 250 -2.94 -21.29 5.05
N ASP A 251 -3.03 -20.65 3.88
CA ASP A 251 -2.86 -19.20 3.75
C ASP A 251 -4.12 -18.43 4.21
N LEU A 252 -4.01 -17.72 5.34
CA LEU A 252 -5.06 -16.86 5.89
C LEU A 252 -5.59 -15.84 4.88
N TYR A 253 -4.73 -15.30 4.02
CA TYR A 253 -5.16 -14.29 3.04
C TYR A 253 -6.07 -14.90 1.96
N ALA A 254 -5.89 -16.16 1.60
CA ALA A 254 -6.77 -16.86 0.65
C ALA A 254 -8.17 -17.09 1.25
N TRP A 255 -8.24 -17.51 2.52
CA TRP A 255 -9.52 -17.65 3.23
C TRP A 255 -10.24 -16.31 3.36
N ASN A 256 -9.51 -15.26 3.76
CA ASN A 256 -10.06 -13.91 3.87
C ASN A 256 -10.58 -13.40 2.52
N ALA A 257 -9.84 -13.64 1.43
CA ALA A 257 -10.27 -13.25 0.08
C ALA A 257 -11.58 -13.96 -0.31
N MET A 258 -11.72 -15.26 -0.02
CA MET A 258 -12.94 -16.01 -0.34
C MET A 258 -14.14 -15.63 0.53
N ILE A 259 -13.95 -15.46 1.84
CA ILE A 259 -15.03 -15.05 2.74
C ILE A 259 -15.52 -13.64 2.33
N ALA A 260 -14.60 -12.72 2.05
CA ALA A 260 -14.94 -11.39 1.56
C ALA A 260 -15.60 -11.43 0.17
N CYS A 261 -15.17 -12.33 -0.72
CA CYS A 261 -15.77 -12.53 -2.04
C CYS A 261 -17.25 -12.90 -1.93
N TYR A 262 -17.56 -13.93 -1.14
CA TYR A 262 -18.94 -14.35 -0.95
C TYR A 262 -19.78 -13.29 -0.21
N ALA A 263 -19.23 -12.68 0.85
CA ALA A 263 -19.94 -11.67 1.62
C ALA A 263 -20.28 -10.41 0.79
N LYS A 264 -19.40 -9.96 -0.10
CA LYS A 264 -19.64 -8.76 -0.92
C LYS A 264 -20.60 -8.98 -2.08
N ASN A 265 -20.77 -10.22 -2.52
CA ASN A 265 -21.59 -10.58 -3.68
C ASN A 265 -22.94 -11.21 -3.28
N GLY A 266 -23.42 -10.96 -2.07
CA GLY A 266 -24.75 -11.40 -1.60
C GLY A 266 -24.84 -12.89 -1.23
N CYS A 267 -23.74 -13.63 -1.28
CA CYS A 267 -23.64 -15.04 -0.91
C CYS A 267 -23.25 -15.21 0.56
N ALA A 268 -23.99 -14.56 1.47
CA ALA A 268 -23.62 -14.50 2.88
C ALA A 268 -23.58 -15.88 3.56
N ARG A 269 -24.44 -16.83 3.16
CA ARG A 269 -24.44 -18.19 3.73
C ARG A 269 -23.16 -18.94 3.36
N GLU A 270 -22.72 -18.82 2.11
CA GLU A 270 -21.50 -19.40 1.60
C GLU A 270 -20.27 -18.80 2.29
N ALA A 271 -20.28 -17.49 2.57
CA ALA A 271 -19.23 -16.84 3.36
C ALA A 271 -19.08 -17.46 4.75
N LEU A 272 -20.20 -17.70 5.45
CA LEU A 272 -20.20 -18.37 6.76
C LEU A 272 -19.81 -19.84 6.66
N ALA A 273 -20.19 -20.54 5.58
CA ALA A 273 -19.79 -21.92 5.33
C ALA A 273 -18.27 -22.05 5.13
N VAL A 274 -17.66 -21.13 4.38
CA VAL A 274 -16.21 -21.06 4.20
C VAL A 274 -15.50 -20.75 5.52
N PHE A 275 -16.02 -19.82 6.31
CA PHE A 275 -15.50 -19.54 7.65
C PHE A 275 -15.57 -20.75 8.59
N ASN A 276 -16.70 -21.47 8.62
CA ASN A 276 -16.82 -22.70 9.40
C ASN A 276 -15.84 -23.78 8.93
N ARG A 277 -15.55 -23.85 7.62
CA ARG A 277 -14.53 -24.76 7.07
C ARG A 277 -13.12 -24.39 7.51
N MET A 278 -12.80 -23.10 7.59
CA MET A 278 -11.52 -22.56 8.09
C MET A 278 -11.21 -23.03 9.52
N LEU A 279 -12.24 -23.16 10.36
CA LEU A 279 -12.15 -23.56 11.77
C LEU A 279 -12.18 -25.07 12.01
N LYS A 280 -12.37 -25.90 10.97
CA LYS A 280 -12.38 -27.36 11.15
C LYS A 280 -11.00 -27.86 11.61
N PRO A 281 -10.91 -28.86 12.51
CA PRO A 281 -9.63 -29.30 13.08
C PRO A 281 -8.54 -29.70 12.07
N HIS A 282 -8.93 -30.24 10.91
CA HIS A 282 -7.99 -30.66 9.85
C HIS A 282 -7.48 -29.50 8.98
N VAL A 283 -8.12 -28.34 9.03
CA VAL A 283 -7.69 -27.12 8.31
C VAL A 283 -7.03 -26.16 9.28
N TRP A 284 -7.75 -25.82 10.35
CA TRP A 284 -7.41 -24.88 11.42
C TRP A 284 -6.53 -23.72 10.95
N VAL A 285 -7.16 -22.69 10.41
CA VAL A 285 -6.52 -21.39 10.13
C VAL A 285 -7.11 -20.36 11.08
N MET A 286 -6.25 -19.68 11.83
CA MET A 286 -6.68 -18.72 12.84
C MET A 286 -7.27 -17.45 12.18
N PRO A 287 -8.54 -17.10 12.45
CA PRO A 287 -9.13 -15.87 11.95
C PRO A 287 -8.43 -14.62 12.50
N ASN A 288 -8.46 -13.54 11.72
CA ASN A 288 -8.03 -12.21 12.16
C ASN A 288 -9.15 -11.18 12.03
N GLU A 289 -8.86 -9.94 12.38
CA GLU A 289 -9.77 -8.77 12.27
C GLU A 289 -10.47 -8.71 10.90
N LYS A 290 -9.75 -8.90 9.79
CA LYS A 290 -10.31 -8.88 8.43
C LYS A 290 -11.25 -10.05 8.16
N THR A 291 -10.95 -11.23 8.70
CA THR A 291 -11.86 -12.38 8.64
C THR A 291 -13.19 -12.02 9.30
N PHE A 292 -13.15 -11.49 10.53
CA PHE A 292 -14.36 -11.18 11.30
C PHE A 292 -15.17 -10.03 10.71
N SER A 293 -14.53 -9.00 10.16
CA SER A 293 -15.23 -7.94 9.45
C SER A 293 -16.11 -8.50 8.31
N SER A 294 -15.59 -9.46 7.55
CA SER A 294 -16.35 -10.12 6.47
C SER A 294 -17.44 -11.07 7.01
N VAL A 295 -17.15 -11.80 8.09
CA VAL A 295 -18.12 -12.71 8.75
C VAL A 295 -19.28 -11.94 9.37
N ILE A 296 -19.02 -10.85 10.10
CA ILE A 296 -20.05 -10.01 10.72
C ILE A 296 -20.88 -9.32 9.64
N SER A 297 -20.25 -8.85 8.56
CA SER A 297 -20.99 -8.32 7.41
C SER A 297 -21.93 -9.39 6.81
N ALA A 298 -21.47 -10.63 6.66
CA ALA A 298 -22.33 -11.73 6.21
C ALA A 298 -23.47 -12.04 7.21
N CYS A 299 -23.20 -12.02 8.52
CA CYS A 299 -24.25 -12.17 9.54
C CYS A 299 -25.28 -11.06 9.47
N SER A 300 -24.82 -9.82 9.27
CA SER A 300 -25.66 -8.64 9.13
C SER A 300 -26.59 -8.75 7.92
N GLN A 301 -26.07 -9.22 6.78
CA GLN A 301 -26.86 -9.47 5.57
C GLN A 301 -27.92 -10.56 5.77
N LEU A 302 -27.66 -11.55 6.61
CA LEU A 302 -28.60 -12.63 6.93
C LEU A 302 -29.55 -12.30 8.10
N GLY A 303 -29.27 -11.23 8.85
CA GLY A 303 -29.91 -10.98 10.15
C GLY A 303 -29.59 -12.06 11.20
N ASP A 304 -28.48 -12.81 11.05
CA ASP A 304 -28.11 -13.89 11.96
C ASP A 304 -27.38 -13.34 13.20
N LEU A 305 -28.18 -12.80 14.12
CA LEU A 305 -27.67 -12.27 15.38
C LEU A 305 -27.00 -13.34 16.25
N ARG A 306 -27.45 -14.60 16.16
CA ARG A 306 -26.91 -15.68 16.98
C ARG A 306 -25.47 -15.97 16.60
N PHE A 307 -25.20 -16.13 15.31
CA PHE A 307 -23.84 -16.35 14.83
C PHE A 307 -22.96 -15.12 15.04
N GLY A 308 -23.50 -13.91 14.84
CA GLY A 308 -22.78 -12.67 15.08
C GLY A 308 -22.31 -12.49 16.54
N LEU A 309 -23.17 -12.81 17.53
CA LEU A 309 -22.80 -12.79 18.95
C LEU A 309 -21.78 -13.87 19.31
N TRP A 310 -21.90 -15.06 18.72
CA TRP A 310 -20.88 -16.10 18.87
C TRP A 310 -19.53 -15.63 18.33
N ALA A 311 -19.51 -14.98 17.16
CA ALA A 311 -18.30 -14.42 16.58
C ALA A 311 -17.70 -13.31 17.47
N GLU A 312 -18.53 -12.45 18.05
CA GLU A 312 -18.10 -11.42 19.02
C GLU A 312 -17.44 -12.03 20.26
N SER A 313 -18.05 -13.06 20.84
CA SER A 313 -17.48 -13.80 21.97
C SER A 313 -16.15 -14.49 21.61
N PHE A 314 -16.10 -15.11 20.42
CA PHE A 314 -14.90 -15.77 19.94
C PHE A 314 -13.75 -14.78 19.70
N MET A 315 -14.02 -13.61 19.12
CA MET A 315 -13.02 -12.54 18.97
C MET A 315 -12.44 -12.13 20.32
N GLY A 316 -13.28 -11.96 21.35
CA GLY A 316 -12.85 -11.66 22.71
C GLY A 316 -11.96 -12.76 23.29
N SER A 317 -12.30 -14.04 23.08
CA SER A 317 -11.51 -15.18 23.54
C SER A 317 -10.12 -15.28 22.89
N VAL A 318 -9.99 -14.81 21.65
CA VAL A 318 -8.75 -14.79 20.89
C VAL A 318 -7.91 -13.54 21.18
N GLY A 319 -8.50 -12.52 21.81
CA GLY A 319 -7.84 -11.24 22.06
C GLY A 319 -7.79 -10.33 20.82
N ILE A 320 -8.78 -10.44 19.92
CA ILE A 320 -8.91 -9.51 18.80
C ILE A 320 -9.58 -8.23 19.31
N GLU A 321 -8.85 -7.12 19.27
CA GLU A 321 -9.38 -5.81 19.63
C GLU A 321 -10.35 -5.30 18.57
N LEU A 322 -11.42 -4.64 19.01
CA LEU A 322 -12.43 -4.06 18.14
C LEU A 322 -11.94 -2.74 17.56
N ASP A 323 -11.49 -2.78 16.30
CA ASP A 323 -11.19 -1.59 15.50
C ASP A 323 -12.47 -0.88 15.01
N ASP A 324 -12.33 0.35 14.50
CA ASP A 324 -13.47 1.16 14.06
C ASP A 324 -14.26 0.52 12.89
N HIS A 325 -13.60 -0.22 11.98
CA HIS A 325 -14.26 -0.94 10.88
C HIS A 325 -15.08 -2.12 11.42
N LEU A 326 -14.51 -2.89 12.35
CA LEU A 326 -15.18 -4.03 12.96
C LEU A 326 -16.36 -3.59 13.82
N ARG A 327 -16.23 -2.49 14.57
CA ARG A 327 -17.34 -1.85 15.28
C ARG A 327 -18.44 -1.39 14.33
N THR A 328 -18.08 -0.77 13.21
CA THR A 328 -19.05 -0.36 12.18
C THR A 328 -19.83 -1.56 11.61
N ALA A 329 -19.16 -2.70 11.40
CA ALA A 329 -19.83 -3.93 10.98
C ALA A 329 -20.79 -4.49 12.06
N LEU A 330 -20.41 -4.42 13.35
CA LEU A 330 -21.28 -4.83 14.46
C LEU A 330 -22.47 -3.88 14.63
N VAL A 331 -22.30 -2.59 14.39
CA VAL A 331 -23.39 -1.61 14.32
C VAL A 331 -24.42 -2.03 13.26
N ASP A 332 -23.97 -2.34 12.04
CA ASP A 332 -24.85 -2.79 10.96
C ASP A 332 -25.58 -4.10 11.33
N LEU A 333 -24.88 -5.07 11.95
CA LEU A 333 -25.51 -6.30 12.44
C LEU A 333 -26.60 -6.03 13.48
N HIS A 334 -26.29 -5.24 14.52
CA HIS A 334 -27.22 -4.99 15.62
C HIS A 334 -28.42 -4.16 15.20
N THR A 335 -28.22 -3.18 14.33
CA THR A 335 -29.33 -2.39 13.77
C THR A 335 -30.29 -3.25 12.95
N LYS A 336 -29.77 -4.08 12.03
CA LYS A 336 -30.60 -5.00 11.22
C LYS A 336 -31.25 -6.12 12.03
N SER A 337 -30.66 -6.46 13.18
CA SER A 337 -31.20 -7.48 14.09
C SER A 337 -32.14 -6.92 15.16
N GLY A 338 -32.49 -5.63 15.13
CA GLY A 338 -33.44 -5.00 16.05
C GLY A 338 -32.87 -4.59 17.42
N ARG A 339 -31.55 -4.72 17.65
CA ARG A 339 -30.90 -4.32 18.91
C ARG A 339 -30.23 -2.94 18.78
N ILE A 340 -31.04 -1.93 18.51
CA ILE A 340 -30.57 -0.58 18.21
C ILE A 340 -29.79 0.08 19.36
N ASP A 341 -30.15 -0.20 20.62
CA ASP A 341 -29.47 0.41 21.77
C ASP A 341 -28.00 -0.02 21.85
N ARG A 342 -27.72 -1.32 21.62
CA ARG A 342 -26.34 -1.83 21.53
C ARG A 342 -25.60 -1.27 20.32
N ALA A 343 -26.29 -1.02 19.21
CA ALA A 343 -25.69 -0.35 18.05
C ALA A 343 -25.27 1.10 18.39
N PHE A 344 -26.08 1.84 19.14
CA PHE A 344 -25.70 3.17 19.63
C PHE A 344 -24.47 3.15 20.54
N ASP A 345 -24.37 2.18 21.45
CA ASP A 345 -23.21 2.05 22.34
C ASP A 345 -21.92 1.80 21.53
N LEU A 346 -21.98 0.89 20.55
CA LEU A 346 -20.86 0.62 19.65
C LEU A 346 -20.49 1.83 18.79
N PHE A 347 -21.48 2.55 18.27
CA PHE A 347 -21.29 3.75 17.46
C PHE A 347 -20.67 4.90 18.27
N ARG A 348 -21.08 5.06 19.54
CA ARG A 348 -20.48 6.04 20.45
C ARG A 348 -19.02 5.73 20.75
N GLY A 349 -18.68 4.46 20.81
CA GLY A 349 -17.32 3.97 21.06
C GLY A 349 -16.33 4.14 19.90
N LEU A 350 -16.77 4.49 18.68
CA LEU A 350 -15.91 4.70 17.52
C LEU A 350 -14.92 5.85 17.75
N GLY A 351 -13.64 5.62 17.43
CA GLY A 351 -12.61 6.65 17.50
C GLY A 351 -12.76 7.69 16.39
N MET A 352 -13.04 7.23 15.17
CA MET A 352 -13.38 8.06 14.02
C MET A 352 -14.70 7.60 13.41
N ARG A 353 -15.69 8.49 13.38
CA ARG A 353 -16.96 8.25 12.70
C ARG A 353 -16.85 8.73 11.26
N ASP A 354 -16.91 7.79 10.32
CA ASP A 354 -16.85 8.05 8.90
C ASP A 354 -18.24 7.92 8.24
N VAL A 355 -18.30 8.20 6.94
CA VAL A 355 -19.54 8.13 6.15
C VAL A 355 -20.21 6.76 6.26
N VAL A 356 -19.43 5.67 6.34
CA VAL A 356 -19.95 4.30 6.42
C VAL A 356 -20.65 4.07 7.77
N SER A 357 -20.03 4.49 8.87
CA SER A 357 -20.60 4.36 10.21
C SER A 357 -21.89 5.15 10.39
N TYR A 358 -21.95 6.39 9.90
CA TYR A 358 -23.18 7.20 9.92
C TYR A 358 -24.26 6.59 9.03
N SER A 359 -23.91 6.14 7.82
CA SER A 359 -24.87 5.49 6.92
C SER A 359 -25.48 4.25 7.54
N ALA A 360 -24.67 3.41 8.21
CA ALA A 360 -25.16 2.23 8.91
C ALA A 360 -26.15 2.59 10.03
N MET A 361 -25.86 3.64 10.81
CA MET A 361 -26.77 4.09 11.87
C MET A 361 -28.06 4.71 11.32
N ILE A 362 -28.00 5.53 10.28
CA ILE A 362 -29.18 6.17 9.67
C ILE A 362 -30.12 5.09 9.12
N VAL A 363 -29.58 4.15 8.33
CA VAL A 363 -30.34 3.01 7.80
C VAL A 363 -30.93 2.20 8.96
N GLY A 364 -30.12 1.94 9.99
CA GLY A 364 -30.56 1.24 11.18
C GLY A 364 -31.71 1.91 11.93
N CYS A 365 -31.65 3.22 12.13
CA CYS A 365 -32.69 4.00 12.79
C CYS A 365 -33.99 3.99 11.98
N GLY A 366 -33.89 4.10 10.65
CA GLY A 366 -35.03 3.96 9.74
C GLY A 366 -35.70 2.59 9.84
N MET A 367 -34.92 1.49 9.86
CA MET A 367 -35.45 0.12 10.00
C MET A 367 -36.12 -0.13 11.35
N ASN A 368 -35.70 0.57 12.40
CA ASN A 368 -36.22 0.41 13.77
C ASN A 368 -37.26 1.47 14.16
N GLY A 369 -37.71 2.31 13.22
CA GLY A 369 -38.72 3.35 13.47
C GLY A 369 -38.27 4.52 14.36
N LYS A 370 -36.96 4.69 14.59
CA LYS A 370 -36.38 5.77 15.39
C LYS A 370 -35.97 6.96 14.52
N PHE A 371 -36.91 7.53 13.76
CA PHE A 371 -36.61 8.61 12.80
C PHE A 371 -36.02 9.87 13.44
N ASN A 372 -36.43 10.19 14.67
CA ASN A 372 -35.95 11.38 15.39
C ASN A 372 -34.49 11.28 15.84
N GLU A 373 -33.90 10.08 15.85
CA GLU A 373 -32.50 9.84 16.20
C GLU A 373 -31.60 9.66 14.95
N ALA A 374 -32.19 9.74 13.75
CA ALA A 374 -31.51 9.56 12.46
C ALA A 374 -31.07 10.87 11.79
N GLU A 375 -31.56 12.02 12.28
CA GLU A 375 -31.21 13.38 11.88
C GLU A 375 -29.94 13.85 12.62
#